data_AF-A0A5C7QLP8-F1
#
_entry.id   AF-A0A5C7QLP8-F1
#
_cell.length_a   1.000
_cell.length_b   1.000
_cell.length_c   1.000
_cell.angle_alpha   90.00
_cell.angle_beta   90.00
_cell.angle_gamma   90.00
#
_symmetry.space_group_name_H-M   'P 1'
#
loop_
_entity.id
_entity.type
_entity.pdbx_description
1 polymer ?
#
loop_
_entity_poly.entity_id
_entity_poly.type
_entity_poly.pdbx_seq_one_letter_code
_entity_poly.pdbx_strand_id
1 'polypeptide(L)'
;MKQLVALVASFTFVLGVGIGYLLFKTPVAKQVSSNQKLEEIRSDGYKFISPLLECEVSGGSRLNALDALQSKNRELINSLVAAGEVKEAAVYFRELNNGPAFGVNQDIDFTPASLLKLPVMMAYLKYYDDEPEKLTTVKYKFEDKHAVIDQSIKPTETLEVGREYTIMELIEKMMIYSDNASLVVLEDNIAPALIDKVTLDLGIETAGEHTPDDYMSVRGYATLFRILYNASYLEKDMSEKALEILSKSTFGDGIEAGLPAGITVAHKFGERELANGVIQLHDCGIVYYPNSPYLMCIMTRGTDIRKSANAIVKISAITYEGLKDYLKK
;
A
#
# COMPACT_ATOMS: atom_id res chain seq x y z
N MET A 1 25.70 -1.81 -58.40
CA MET A 1 25.99 -2.57 -57.16
C MET A 1 25.10 -2.15 -55.98
N LYS A 2 25.08 -0.86 -55.56
CA LYS A 2 24.22 -0.39 -54.46
C LYS A 2 22.70 -0.61 -54.66
N GLN A 3 22.19 -0.41 -55.88
CA GLN A 3 20.78 -0.67 -56.19
C GLN A 3 20.40 -2.15 -56.14
N LEU A 4 21.31 -3.05 -56.54
CA LEU A 4 21.09 -4.51 -56.48
C LEU A 4 21.06 -5.01 -55.03
N VAL A 5 21.92 -4.46 -54.17
CA VAL A 5 21.95 -4.77 -52.73
C VAL A 5 20.68 -4.29 -52.02
N ALA A 6 20.19 -3.09 -52.35
CA ALA A 6 18.95 -2.55 -51.78
C ALA A 6 17.70 -3.36 -52.20
N LEU A 7 17.68 -3.86 -53.44
CA LEU A 7 16.58 -4.66 -53.96
C LEU A 7 16.56 -6.06 -53.32
N VAL A 8 17.74 -6.68 -53.14
CA VAL A 8 17.87 -7.96 -52.44
C VAL A 8 17.49 -7.82 -50.97
N ALA A 9 17.91 -6.74 -50.29
CA ALA A 9 17.56 -6.48 -48.89
C ALA A 9 16.06 -6.22 -48.67
N SER A 10 15.42 -5.50 -49.59
CA SER A 10 13.96 -5.29 -49.52
C SER A 10 13.19 -6.58 -49.79
N PHE A 11 13.68 -7.41 -50.72
CA PHE A 11 13.06 -8.69 -51.03
C PHE A 11 13.19 -9.69 -49.88
N THR A 12 14.35 -9.76 -49.21
CA THR A 12 14.53 -10.60 -48.02
C THR A 12 13.71 -10.11 -46.83
N PHE A 13 13.56 -8.79 -46.65
CA PHE A 13 12.70 -8.24 -45.59
C PHE A 13 11.23 -8.59 -45.82
N VAL A 14 10.71 -8.43 -47.04
CA VAL A 14 9.32 -8.77 -47.37
C VAL A 14 9.08 -10.28 -47.30
N LEU A 15 10.03 -11.11 -47.74
CA LEU A 15 9.94 -12.56 -47.55
C LEU A 15 9.94 -12.92 -46.06
N GLY A 16 10.80 -12.28 -45.25
CA GLY A 16 10.86 -12.49 -43.81
C GLY A 16 9.55 -12.14 -43.11
N VAL A 17 8.94 -11.00 -43.46
CA VAL A 17 7.63 -10.58 -42.95
C VAL A 17 6.52 -11.53 -43.43
N GLY A 18 6.56 -11.98 -44.69
CA GLY A 18 5.59 -12.92 -45.25
C GLY A 18 5.66 -14.31 -44.59
N ILE A 19 6.87 -14.83 -44.39
CA ILE A 19 7.10 -16.10 -43.69
C ILE A 19 6.73 -15.97 -42.22
N GLY A 20 7.08 -14.86 -41.55
CA GLY A 20 6.64 -14.57 -40.19
C GLY A 20 5.12 -14.53 -40.08
N TYR A 21 4.46 -13.80 -40.99
CA TYR A 21 3.00 -13.73 -41.02
C TYR A 21 2.34 -15.10 -41.28
N LEU A 22 2.94 -15.96 -42.10
CA LEU A 22 2.42 -17.31 -42.39
C LEU A 22 2.69 -18.31 -41.26
N LEU A 23 3.88 -18.27 -40.63
CA LEU A 23 4.22 -19.13 -39.51
C LEU A 23 3.43 -18.77 -38.25
N PHE A 24 3.20 -17.47 -38.00
CA PHE A 24 2.46 -16.97 -36.85
C PHE A 24 0.96 -16.75 -37.13
N LYS A 25 0.45 -17.11 -38.32
CA LYS A 25 -1.00 -17.10 -38.64
C LYS A 25 -1.79 -18.27 -38.07
N THR A 26 -1.10 -19.28 -37.56
CA THR A 26 -1.77 -20.33 -36.80
C THR A 26 -2.10 -19.76 -35.42
N PRO A 27 -3.34 -19.91 -34.92
CA PRO A 27 -3.63 -19.51 -33.55
C PRO A 27 -2.89 -20.50 -32.65
N VAL A 28 -1.65 -20.18 -32.27
CA VAL A 28 -1.03 -20.72 -31.06
C VAL A 28 -1.64 -20.00 -29.87
N ALA A 29 -2.97 -19.97 -29.81
CA ALA A 29 -3.70 -19.99 -28.56
C ALA A 29 -3.79 -21.48 -28.18
N LYS A 30 -2.64 -22.10 -27.91
CA LYS A 30 -2.66 -23.14 -26.89
C LYS A 30 -2.99 -22.36 -25.63
N GLN A 31 -4.27 -22.40 -25.27
CA GLN A 31 -4.73 -22.09 -23.93
C GLN A 31 -4.01 -23.11 -23.04
N VAL A 32 -2.79 -22.77 -22.65
CA VAL A 32 -2.06 -23.50 -21.62
C VAL A 32 -2.82 -23.17 -20.36
N SER A 33 -3.86 -23.96 -20.11
CA SER A 33 -4.42 -24.20 -18.80
C SER A 33 -3.37 -24.95 -17.98
N SER A 34 -2.21 -24.33 -17.74
CA SER A 34 -1.32 -24.80 -16.68
C SER A 34 -1.88 -24.21 -15.39
N ASN A 35 -2.56 -25.05 -14.64
CA ASN A 35 -2.93 -24.77 -13.25
C ASN A 35 -1.67 -24.86 -12.36
N GLN A 36 -0.52 -24.38 -12.84
CA GLN A 36 0.75 -24.46 -12.13
C GLN A 36 0.87 -23.23 -11.23
N LYS A 37 0.94 -23.51 -9.93
CA LYS A 37 1.11 -22.52 -8.88
C LYS A 37 2.55 -22.00 -8.98
N LEU A 38 2.75 -20.69 -8.91
CA LEU A 38 4.08 -20.12 -8.70
C LEU A 38 4.64 -20.76 -7.41
N GLU A 39 5.82 -21.37 -7.51
CA GLU A 39 6.51 -21.89 -6.34
C GLU A 39 7.40 -20.79 -5.77
N GLU A 40 7.10 -20.41 -4.53
CA GLU A 40 7.89 -19.47 -3.74
C GLU A 40 8.44 -20.19 -2.53
N ILE A 41 9.70 -19.91 -2.25
CA ILE A 41 10.31 -20.25 -0.98
C ILE A 41 10.33 -18.97 -0.15
N ARG A 42 9.75 -19.03 1.05
CA ARG A 42 9.69 -17.92 1.99
C ARG A 42 10.35 -18.30 3.31
N SER A 43 10.85 -17.29 4.02
CA SER A 43 11.45 -17.47 5.34
C SER A 43 10.36 -17.65 6.38
N ASP A 44 10.46 -18.71 7.18
CA ASP A 44 9.60 -18.94 8.35
C ASP A 44 10.11 -18.21 9.60
N GLY A 45 9.32 -18.23 10.68
CA GLY A 45 9.72 -17.74 12.01
C GLY A 45 9.24 -16.33 12.37
N TYR A 46 8.60 -15.63 11.43
CA TYR A 46 8.03 -14.30 11.63
C TYR A 46 6.50 -14.34 11.73
N LYS A 47 5.91 -13.40 12.46
CA LYS A 47 4.46 -13.31 12.65
C LYS A 47 3.81 -12.39 11.62
N PHE A 48 4.45 -11.26 11.31
CA PHE A 48 3.86 -10.22 10.48
C PHE A 48 4.44 -10.15 9.06
N ILE A 49 5.69 -10.58 8.87
CA ILE A 49 6.34 -10.64 7.56
C ILE A 49 6.43 -12.07 7.01
N SER A 50 6.66 -12.17 5.70
CA SER A 50 7.04 -13.42 5.04
C SER A 50 8.10 -13.12 3.98
N PRO A 51 9.39 -13.02 4.36
CA PRO A 51 10.46 -12.66 3.43
C PRO A 51 10.57 -13.63 2.27
N LEU A 52 10.66 -13.11 1.05
CA LEU A 52 10.83 -13.90 -0.15
C LEU A 52 12.30 -14.36 -0.26
N LEU A 53 12.54 -15.68 -0.30
CA LEU A 53 13.87 -16.26 -0.48
C LEU A 53 14.13 -16.62 -1.94
N GLU A 54 13.14 -17.22 -2.59
CA GLU A 54 13.22 -17.62 -3.99
C GLU A 54 11.83 -17.55 -4.63
N CYS A 55 11.79 -17.18 -5.91
CA CYS A 55 10.59 -17.21 -6.72
C CYS A 55 10.92 -17.88 -8.05
N GLU A 56 10.36 -19.07 -8.29
CA GLU A 56 10.40 -19.65 -9.62
C GLU A 56 9.32 -19.01 -10.49
N VAL A 57 9.75 -18.29 -11.53
CA VAL A 57 8.84 -17.78 -12.58
C VAL A 57 8.55 -18.92 -13.55
N SER A 58 7.87 -19.97 -13.07
CA SER A 58 7.31 -21.00 -13.94
C SER A 58 5.93 -20.52 -14.41
N GLY A 59 5.75 -20.50 -15.73
CA GLY A 59 4.67 -19.78 -16.41
C GLY A 59 3.26 -20.22 -15.99
N GLY A 60 2.55 -19.32 -15.31
CA GLY A 60 1.12 -19.44 -15.01
C GLY A 60 0.63 -18.25 -14.19
N SER A 61 0.18 -17.17 -14.85
CA SER A 61 -0.62 -16.16 -14.15
C SER A 61 -2.02 -16.75 -13.94
N ARG A 62 -2.55 -16.68 -12.71
CA ARG A 62 -3.99 -16.89 -12.43
C ARG A 62 -4.80 -15.72 -13.01
N LEU A 63 -4.76 -15.57 -14.34
CA LEU A 63 -5.53 -14.57 -15.07
C LEU A 63 -6.99 -14.73 -14.66
N ASN A 64 -7.61 -13.63 -14.27
CA ASN A 64 -9.03 -13.51 -13.95
C ASN A 64 -9.51 -14.17 -12.63
N ALA A 65 -8.59 -14.65 -11.78
CA ALA A 65 -8.98 -15.32 -10.52
C ALA A 65 -9.82 -14.44 -9.58
N LEU A 66 -9.69 -13.12 -9.65
CA LEU A 66 -10.38 -12.17 -8.78
C LEU A 66 -11.43 -11.31 -9.51
N ASP A 67 -11.78 -11.60 -10.77
CA ASP A 67 -12.69 -10.76 -11.57
C ASP A 67 -14.06 -10.55 -10.92
N ALA A 68 -14.61 -11.62 -10.33
CA ALA A 68 -15.88 -11.55 -9.62
C ALA A 68 -15.78 -10.65 -8.36
N LEU A 69 -14.64 -10.70 -7.67
CA LEU A 69 -14.40 -9.88 -6.47
C LEU A 69 -14.17 -8.41 -6.84
N GLN A 70 -13.42 -8.16 -7.90
CA GLN A 70 -13.23 -6.83 -8.47
C GLN A 70 -14.56 -6.23 -8.94
N SER A 71 -15.40 -7.01 -9.61
CA SER A 71 -16.72 -6.57 -10.10
C SER A 71 -17.64 -6.20 -8.95
N LYS A 72 -17.73 -7.04 -7.90
CA LYS A 72 -18.50 -6.75 -6.69
C LYS A 72 -18.06 -5.43 -6.02
N ASN A 73 -16.74 -5.22 -5.89
CA ASN A 73 -16.21 -3.98 -5.32
C ASN A 73 -16.54 -2.76 -6.19
N ARG A 74 -16.43 -2.89 -7.52
CA ARG A 74 -16.78 -1.82 -8.46
C ARG A 74 -18.26 -1.46 -8.41
N GLU A 75 -19.14 -2.45 -8.37
CA GLU A 75 -20.58 -2.27 -8.23
C GLU A 75 -20.93 -1.56 -6.92
N LEU A 76 -20.33 -1.98 -5.80
CA LEU A 76 -20.51 -1.34 -4.50
C LEU A 76 -20.05 0.13 -4.54
N ILE A 77 -18.84 0.40 -5.05
CA ILE A 77 -18.31 1.76 -5.17
C ILE A 77 -19.24 2.64 -6.02
N ASN A 78 -19.68 2.15 -7.17
CA ASN A 78 -20.61 2.89 -8.03
C ASN A 78 -21.93 3.19 -7.30
N SER A 79 -22.44 2.24 -6.51
CA SER A 79 -23.64 2.43 -5.70
C SER A 79 -23.45 3.49 -4.61
N LEU A 80 -22.31 3.48 -3.90
CA LEU A 80 -21.98 4.47 -2.87
C LEU A 80 -21.84 5.88 -3.45
N VAL A 81 -21.23 6.00 -4.64
CA VAL A 81 -21.12 7.28 -5.36
C VAL A 81 -22.49 7.77 -5.83
N ALA A 82 -23.29 6.90 -6.44
CA ALA A 82 -24.64 7.25 -6.91
C ALA A 82 -25.57 7.67 -5.77
N ALA A 83 -25.39 7.10 -4.57
CA ALA A 83 -26.13 7.46 -3.36
C ALA A 83 -25.62 8.74 -2.68
N GLY A 84 -24.53 9.35 -3.16
CA GLY A 84 -23.91 10.52 -2.54
C GLY A 84 -23.31 10.23 -1.16
N GLU A 85 -22.93 8.97 -0.90
CA GLU A 85 -22.23 8.59 0.34
C GLU A 85 -20.77 9.04 0.29
N VAL A 86 -20.13 8.84 -0.85
CA VAL A 86 -18.81 9.38 -1.19
C VAL A 86 -18.88 10.05 -2.55
N LYS A 87 -17.97 11.00 -2.83
CA LYS A 87 -17.83 11.55 -4.18
C LYS A 87 -17.02 10.60 -5.06
N GLU A 88 -16.01 9.96 -4.48
CA GLU A 88 -15.15 9.01 -5.16
C GLU A 88 -14.51 8.06 -4.15
N ALA A 89 -14.29 6.82 -4.59
CA ALA A 89 -13.57 5.81 -3.84
C ALA A 89 -12.72 4.95 -4.79
N ALA A 90 -11.59 4.49 -4.27
CA ALA A 90 -10.63 3.66 -4.97
C ALA A 90 -10.12 2.55 -4.06
N VAL A 91 -9.84 1.39 -4.64
CA VAL A 91 -9.44 0.17 -3.94
C VAL A 91 -8.30 -0.49 -4.68
N TYR A 92 -7.30 -0.93 -3.92
CA TYR A 92 -6.30 -1.88 -4.38
C TYR A 92 -6.27 -3.07 -3.44
N PHE A 93 -6.31 -4.28 -4.00
CA PHE A 93 -6.25 -5.55 -3.28
C PHE A 93 -5.14 -6.42 -3.86
N ARG A 94 -4.42 -7.14 -2.99
CA ARG A 94 -3.47 -8.16 -3.38
C ARG A 94 -3.44 -9.29 -2.34
N GLU A 95 -3.68 -10.53 -2.78
CA GLU A 95 -3.34 -11.69 -1.97
C GLU A 95 -1.81 -11.75 -1.83
N LEU A 96 -1.32 -11.83 -0.60
CA LEU A 96 0.11 -11.92 -0.30
C LEU A 96 0.55 -13.39 -0.46
N ASN A 97 1.84 -13.62 -0.76
CA ASN A 97 2.41 -14.90 -1.26
C ASN A 97 2.15 -15.14 -2.76
N ASN A 98 2.59 -14.17 -3.58
CA ASN A 98 2.31 -13.95 -5.02
C ASN A 98 0.95 -14.41 -5.54
N GLY A 99 -0.09 -14.12 -4.76
CA GLY A 99 -1.46 -14.25 -5.24
C GLY A 99 -1.85 -13.18 -6.27
N PRO A 100 -3.01 -13.36 -6.91
CA PRO A 100 -3.60 -12.37 -7.80
C PRO A 100 -3.87 -11.05 -7.06
N ALA A 101 -3.99 -9.98 -7.86
CA ALA A 101 -4.33 -8.64 -7.39
C ALA A 101 -5.42 -8.06 -8.28
N PHE A 102 -6.18 -7.11 -7.75
CA PHE A 102 -7.09 -6.29 -8.54
C PHE A 102 -7.09 -4.86 -8.00
N GLY A 103 -7.59 -3.94 -8.83
CA GLY A 103 -7.93 -2.60 -8.35
C GLY A 103 -9.16 -2.02 -9.03
N VAL A 104 -9.80 -1.10 -8.32
CA VAL A 104 -10.91 -0.29 -8.78
C VAL A 104 -10.49 1.15 -8.59
N ASN A 105 -10.36 1.91 -9.67
CA ASN A 105 -9.91 3.31 -9.63
C ASN A 105 -8.55 3.51 -8.93
N GLN A 106 -7.71 2.48 -8.89
CA GLN A 106 -6.49 2.41 -8.07
C GLN A 106 -5.40 3.43 -8.44
N ASP A 107 -5.48 3.99 -9.65
CA ASP A 107 -4.51 4.91 -10.23
C ASP A 107 -4.99 6.38 -10.12
N ILE A 108 -6.09 6.61 -9.39
CA ILE A 108 -6.53 7.96 -8.99
C ILE A 108 -5.69 8.42 -7.80
N ASP A 109 -5.23 9.66 -7.85
CA ASP A 109 -4.45 10.28 -6.80
C ASP A 109 -5.34 10.90 -5.72
N PHE A 110 -4.86 10.83 -4.48
CA PHE A 110 -5.48 11.38 -3.29
C PHE A 110 -4.46 12.19 -2.49
N THR A 111 -4.96 12.98 -1.55
CA THR A 111 -4.13 13.71 -0.61
C THR A 111 -3.69 12.73 0.48
N PRO A 112 -2.41 12.36 0.58
CA PRO A 112 -1.99 11.26 1.45
C PRO A 112 -2.21 11.55 2.94
N ALA A 113 -2.16 12.82 3.37
CA ALA A 113 -2.38 13.20 4.77
C ALA A 113 -1.51 12.36 5.74
N SER A 114 -2.08 11.85 6.83
CA SER A 114 -1.36 11.01 7.82
C SER A 114 -0.80 9.69 7.28
N LEU A 115 -1.06 9.33 6.01
CA LEU A 115 -0.39 8.21 5.36
C LEU A 115 1.13 8.44 5.22
N LEU A 116 1.58 9.70 5.14
CA LEU A 116 3.01 10.04 5.04
C LEU A 116 3.84 9.68 6.30
N LYS A 117 3.17 9.40 7.43
CA LYS A 117 3.82 8.90 8.65
C LYS A 117 4.49 7.54 8.45
N LEU A 118 3.98 6.72 7.53
CA LEU A 118 4.56 5.42 7.22
C LEU A 118 5.97 5.56 6.59
N PRO A 119 6.17 6.37 5.53
CA PRO A 119 7.50 6.73 5.05
C PRO A 119 8.44 7.30 6.13
N VAL A 120 7.95 8.14 7.04
CA VAL A 120 8.77 8.68 8.16
C VAL A 120 9.27 7.57 9.08
N MET A 121 8.39 6.66 9.51
CA MET A 121 8.81 5.49 10.30
C MET A 121 9.84 4.66 9.53
N MET A 122 9.57 4.35 8.26
CA MET A 122 10.47 3.55 7.43
C MET A 122 11.84 4.21 7.26
N ALA A 123 11.91 5.53 7.14
CA ALA A 123 13.17 6.26 7.03
C ALA A 123 14.01 6.12 8.30
N TYR A 124 13.39 6.25 9.47
CA TYR A 124 14.08 6.05 10.76
C TYR A 124 14.55 4.62 10.96
N LEU A 125 13.69 3.63 10.68
CA LEU A 125 14.08 2.24 10.77
C LEU A 125 15.23 1.93 9.81
N LYS A 126 15.17 2.44 8.57
CA LYS A 126 16.23 2.26 7.59
C LYS A 126 17.54 2.91 8.02
N TYR A 127 17.46 4.13 8.54
CA TYR A 127 18.63 4.90 8.95
C TYR A 127 19.40 4.23 10.11
N TYR A 128 18.70 3.47 10.95
CA TYR A 128 19.26 2.76 12.09
C TYR A 128 19.29 1.23 11.91
N ASP A 129 19.16 0.69 10.69
CA ASP A 129 19.22 -0.76 10.42
C ASP A 129 20.52 -1.38 11.00
N ASP A 130 21.66 -0.68 10.89
CA ASP A 130 22.97 -1.14 11.36
C ASP A 130 23.26 -0.82 12.85
N GLU A 131 22.46 0.04 13.48
CA GLU A 131 22.62 0.50 14.87
C GLU A 131 21.26 0.57 15.59
N PRO A 132 20.50 -0.54 15.66
CA PRO A 132 19.10 -0.53 16.10
C PRO A 132 18.91 -0.14 17.57
N GLU A 133 19.95 -0.28 18.40
CA GLU A 133 19.94 0.18 19.79
C GLU A 133 19.76 1.69 19.91
N LYS A 134 20.08 2.48 18.88
CA LYS A 134 19.85 3.93 18.88
C LYS A 134 18.37 4.28 18.89
N LEU A 135 17.51 3.44 18.32
CA LEU A 135 16.06 3.66 18.32
C LEU A 135 15.48 3.73 19.75
N THR A 136 16.11 3.06 20.71
CA THR A 136 15.65 3.01 22.11
C THR A 136 16.55 3.77 23.09
N THR A 137 17.65 4.36 22.63
CA THR A 137 18.61 5.09 23.48
C THR A 137 18.73 6.57 23.13
N VAL A 138 18.65 6.94 21.84
CA VAL A 138 18.59 8.33 21.40
C VAL A 138 17.23 8.90 21.75
N LYS A 139 17.22 10.11 22.32
CA LYS A 139 16.01 10.81 22.74
C LYS A 139 15.92 12.19 22.11
N TYR A 140 14.69 12.58 21.80
CA TYR A 140 14.35 13.94 21.39
C TYR A 140 13.35 14.53 22.38
N LYS A 141 13.43 15.84 22.55
CA LYS A 141 12.58 16.59 23.46
C LYS A 141 11.44 17.24 22.69
N PHE A 142 10.21 17.07 23.18
CA PHE A 142 9.08 17.85 22.69
C PHE A 142 9.06 19.22 23.37
N GLU A 143 9.02 20.29 22.58
CA GLU A 143 9.08 21.68 23.05
C GLU A 143 7.92 22.50 22.47
N ASP A 144 7.49 23.56 23.15
CA ASP A 144 6.38 24.43 22.71
C ASP A 144 6.59 25.09 21.33
N LYS A 145 7.84 25.14 20.86
CA LYS A 145 8.18 25.72 19.55
C LYS A 145 7.78 24.84 18.36
N HIS A 146 7.50 23.55 18.59
CA HIS A 146 7.13 22.63 17.51
C HIS A 146 5.74 22.98 16.98
N ALA A 147 5.64 23.19 15.67
CA ALA A 147 4.41 23.59 15.00
C ALA A 147 3.52 22.37 14.73
N VAL A 148 2.76 21.93 15.74
CA VAL A 148 1.85 20.78 15.60
C VAL A 148 0.60 21.20 14.83
N ILE A 149 0.39 20.60 13.66
CA ILE A 149 -0.81 20.79 12.86
C ILE A 149 -1.98 20.07 13.54
N ASP A 150 -3.13 20.74 13.64
CA ASP A 150 -4.33 20.12 14.22
C ASP A 150 -4.86 18.98 13.33
N GLN A 151 -5.23 17.87 13.97
CA GLN A 151 -5.84 16.70 13.30
C GLN A 151 -7.30 16.56 13.70
N SER A 152 -8.17 16.19 12.77
CA SER A 152 -9.62 16.04 13.00
C SER A 152 -9.91 14.85 13.91
N ILE A 153 -9.23 13.72 13.65
CA ILE A 153 -9.28 12.54 14.53
C ILE A 153 -8.19 12.71 15.59
N LYS A 154 -8.60 13.03 16.83
CA LYS A 154 -7.65 13.27 17.94
C LYS A 154 -6.95 11.99 18.37
N PRO A 155 -5.64 12.03 18.66
CA PRO A 155 -4.92 10.87 19.14
C PRO A 155 -5.35 10.58 20.59
N THR A 156 -5.46 9.31 20.96
CA THR A 156 -5.80 8.93 22.35
C THR A 156 -4.63 9.12 23.31
N GLU A 157 -3.39 9.19 22.81
CA GLU A 157 -2.22 9.63 23.55
C GLU A 157 -1.37 10.59 22.70
N THR A 158 -0.71 11.55 23.35
CA THR A 158 0.20 12.52 22.70
C THR A 158 1.42 12.80 23.57
N LEU A 159 2.31 13.70 23.12
CA LEU A 159 3.51 14.10 23.82
C LEU A 159 3.23 15.19 24.87
N GLU A 160 4.02 15.18 25.94
CA GLU A 160 4.02 16.21 26.98
C GLU A 160 5.15 17.20 26.72
N VAL A 161 4.83 18.49 26.76
CA VAL A 161 5.81 19.56 26.58
C VAL A 161 6.91 19.46 27.64
N GLY A 162 8.16 19.57 27.19
CA GLY A 162 9.34 19.53 28.04
C GLY A 162 9.86 18.12 28.32
N ARG A 163 9.13 17.07 27.93
CA ARG A 163 9.53 15.67 28.12
C ARG A 163 10.37 15.17 26.96
N GLU A 164 11.28 14.26 27.28
CA GLU A 164 12.10 13.52 26.30
C GLU A 164 11.50 12.14 26.01
N TYR A 165 11.58 11.74 24.76
CA TYR A 165 11.10 10.46 24.24
C TYR A 165 12.17 9.85 23.35
N THR A 166 12.32 8.53 23.43
CA THR A 166 13.13 7.77 22.47
C THR A 166 12.52 7.81 21.08
N ILE A 167 13.33 7.56 20.05
CA ILE A 167 12.85 7.48 18.67
C ILE A 167 11.74 6.43 18.55
N MET A 168 11.90 5.27 19.19
CA MET A 168 10.89 4.21 19.17
C MET A 168 9.59 4.64 19.85
N GLU A 169 9.64 5.33 20.99
CA GLU A 169 8.43 5.86 21.65
C GLU A 169 7.68 6.86 20.75
N LEU A 170 8.42 7.70 20.02
CA LEU A 170 7.84 8.64 19.05
C LEU A 170 7.21 7.91 17.86
N ILE A 171 7.89 6.91 17.29
CA ILE A 171 7.37 6.08 16.20
C ILE A 171 6.10 5.35 16.65
N GLU A 172 6.11 4.72 17.83
CA GLU A 172 4.95 4.01 18.36
C GLU A 172 3.76 4.97 18.51
N LYS A 173 3.94 6.14 19.11
CA LYS A 173 2.86 7.13 19.24
C LYS A 173 2.37 7.66 17.90
N MET A 174 3.29 7.96 16.98
CA MET A 174 2.96 8.41 15.63
C MET A 174 2.14 7.37 14.85
N MET A 175 2.44 6.09 15.01
CA MET A 175 1.79 5.04 14.21
C MET A 175 0.52 4.49 14.87
N ILE A 176 0.57 4.25 16.19
CA ILE A 176 -0.55 3.67 16.95
C ILE A 176 -1.68 4.69 17.11
N TYR A 177 -1.35 5.93 17.48
CA TYR A 177 -2.33 6.98 17.77
C TYR A 177 -2.46 8.01 16.63
N SER A 178 -1.67 7.88 15.56
CA SER A 178 -1.58 8.89 14.51
C SER A 178 -1.20 10.27 15.05
N ASP A 179 -0.34 10.34 16.08
CA ASP A 179 0.00 11.58 16.78
C ASP A 179 0.86 12.53 15.93
N ASN A 180 0.34 13.73 15.64
CA ASN A 180 1.06 14.77 14.92
C ASN A 180 2.21 15.39 15.74
N ALA A 181 2.15 15.38 17.08
CA ALA A 181 3.25 15.91 17.89
C ALA A 181 4.52 15.06 17.71
N SER A 182 4.36 13.73 17.71
CA SER A 182 5.43 12.79 17.42
C SER A 182 5.96 12.91 15.99
N LEU A 183 5.09 13.12 15.01
CA LEU A 183 5.49 13.37 13.63
C LEU A 183 6.44 14.58 13.52
N VAL A 184 6.05 15.73 14.08
CA VAL A 184 6.85 16.96 13.99
C VAL A 184 8.21 16.79 14.67
N VAL A 185 8.27 16.15 15.84
CA VAL A 185 9.55 15.88 16.52
C VAL A 185 10.45 14.98 15.67
N LEU A 186 9.89 13.95 15.02
CA LEU A 186 10.65 13.08 14.12
C LEU A 186 11.13 13.84 12.88
N GLU A 187 10.27 14.60 12.21
CA GLU A 187 10.64 15.36 11.00
C GLU A 187 11.70 16.43 11.27
N ASP A 188 11.64 17.12 12.43
CA ASP A 188 12.63 18.12 12.82
C ASP A 188 14.03 17.53 13.12
N ASN A 189 14.12 16.20 13.30
CA ASN A 189 15.35 15.51 13.71
C ASN A 189 15.87 14.50 12.68
N ILE A 190 15.34 14.50 11.45
CA ILE A 190 15.84 13.69 10.33
C ILE A 190 15.99 14.55 9.08
N ALA A 191 16.98 14.23 8.23
CA ALA A 191 17.11 14.92 6.95
C ALA A 191 15.91 14.58 6.04
N PRO A 192 15.18 15.57 5.49
CA PRO A 192 14.00 15.32 4.66
C PRO A 192 14.26 14.37 3.48
N ALA A 193 15.46 14.47 2.88
CA ALA A 193 15.87 13.59 1.77
C ALA A 193 15.88 12.09 2.12
N LEU A 194 16.01 11.72 3.41
CA LEU A 194 15.92 10.32 3.84
C LEU A 194 14.47 9.82 3.83
N ILE A 195 13.50 10.68 4.13
CA ILE A 195 12.07 10.37 4.05
C ILE A 195 11.66 10.25 2.58
N ASP A 196 12.05 11.21 1.75
CA ASP A 196 11.77 11.21 0.31
C ASP A 196 12.36 9.96 -0.36
N LYS A 197 13.57 9.56 0.05
CA LYS A 197 14.22 8.36 -0.49
C LYS A 197 13.38 7.10 -0.35
N VAL A 198 12.61 6.93 0.73
CA VAL A 198 11.75 5.75 0.94
C VAL A 198 10.72 5.60 -0.17
N THR A 199 10.11 6.71 -0.59
CA THR A 199 9.05 6.70 -1.61
C THR A 199 9.64 6.73 -3.03
N LEU A 200 10.69 7.54 -3.26
CA LEU A 200 11.35 7.64 -4.56
C LEU A 200 12.03 6.34 -4.99
N ASP A 201 12.64 5.58 -4.07
CA ASP A 201 13.23 4.26 -4.37
C ASP A 201 12.16 3.25 -4.88
N LEU A 202 10.87 3.54 -4.67
CA LEU A 202 9.73 2.71 -5.08
C LEU A 202 8.93 3.31 -6.24
N GLY A 203 9.38 4.44 -6.79
CA GLY A 203 8.67 5.17 -7.85
C GLY A 203 7.37 5.82 -7.37
N ILE A 204 7.25 6.13 -6.08
CA ILE A 204 6.13 6.89 -5.51
C ILE A 204 6.54 8.36 -5.45
N GLU A 205 5.65 9.24 -5.87
CA GLU A 205 5.88 10.70 -5.86
C GLU A 205 5.91 11.25 -4.42
N THR A 206 6.70 12.30 -4.20
CA THR A 206 6.86 12.99 -2.91
C THR A 206 6.23 14.38 -2.95
N ALA A 207 5.89 14.91 -1.77
CA ALA A 207 5.48 16.31 -1.65
C ALA A 207 6.63 17.23 -2.07
N GLY A 208 6.31 18.26 -2.84
CA GLY A 208 7.27 19.23 -3.35
C GLY A 208 6.56 20.50 -3.81
N GLU A 209 7.33 21.54 -4.12
CA GLU A 209 6.79 22.86 -4.50
C GLU A 209 5.85 22.81 -5.72
N HIS A 210 6.05 21.82 -6.61
CA HIS A 210 5.26 21.65 -7.83
C HIS A 210 4.40 20.38 -7.83
N THR A 211 4.39 19.65 -6.70
CA THR A 211 3.54 18.47 -6.54
C THR A 211 2.12 18.93 -6.21
N PRO A 212 1.08 18.46 -6.91
CA PRO A 212 -0.31 18.74 -6.54
C PRO A 212 -0.63 18.20 -5.14
N ASP A 213 -1.66 18.75 -4.47
CA ASP A 213 -2.12 18.22 -3.17
C ASP A 213 -2.51 16.73 -3.25
N ASP A 214 -3.17 16.36 -4.36
CA ASP A 214 -3.51 14.98 -4.69
C ASP A 214 -2.41 14.38 -5.59
N TYR A 215 -1.53 13.58 -5.01
CA TYR A 215 -0.40 12.94 -5.73
C TYR A 215 -0.16 11.47 -5.34
N MET A 216 -0.93 10.95 -4.38
CA MET A 216 -0.75 9.60 -3.88
C MET A 216 -1.81 8.66 -4.46
N SER A 217 -1.42 7.82 -5.41
CA SER A 217 -2.29 6.74 -5.89
C SER A 217 -2.44 5.61 -4.86
N VAL A 218 -3.60 4.94 -4.87
CA VAL A 218 -3.87 3.80 -3.98
C VAL A 218 -2.86 2.67 -4.19
N ARG A 219 -2.54 2.37 -5.45
CA ARG A 219 -1.54 1.35 -5.82
C ARG A 219 -0.14 1.74 -5.36
N GLY A 220 0.25 3.01 -5.54
CA GLY A 220 1.53 3.53 -5.11
C GLY A 220 1.71 3.32 -3.61
N TYR A 221 0.79 3.85 -2.81
CA TYR A 221 0.84 3.73 -1.36
C TYR A 221 0.83 2.27 -0.86
N ALA A 222 0.03 1.40 -1.48
CA ALA A 222 -0.02 -0.02 -1.15
C ALA A 222 1.34 -0.73 -1.28
N THR A 223 2.23 -0.22 -2.14
CA THR A 223 3.57 -0.80 -2.31
C THR A 223 4.40 -0.75 -1.03
N LEU A 224 4.22 0.27 -0.17
CA LEU A 224 4.92 0.40 1.12
C LEU A 224 4.64 -0.80 2.04
N PHE A 225 3.38 -1.22 2.16
CA PHE A 225 3.03 -2.41 2.94
C PHE A 225 3.57 -3.70 2.30
N ARG A 226 3.56 -3.78 0.98
CA ARG A 226 4.07 -4.96 0.27
C ARG A 226 5.58 -5.17 0.50
N ILE A 227 6.37 -4.10 0.50
CA ILE A 227 7.83 -4.21 0.72
C ILE A 227 8.16 -4.50 2.18
N LEU A 228 7.36 -3.98 3.14
CA LEU A 228 7.48 -4.34 4.55
C LEU A 228 7.17 -5.83 4.74
N TYR A 229 6.05 -6.31 4.19
CA TYR A 229 5.68 -7.73 4.30
C TYR A 229 6.75 -8.68 3.75
N ASN A 230 7.39 -8.31 2.64
CA ASN A 230 8.44 -9.12 2.03
C ASN A 230 9.84 -8.86 2.61
N ALA A 231 9.98 -7.94 3.58
CA ALA A 231 11.26 -7.46 4.10
C ALA A 231 12.30 -7.14 3.01
N SER A 232 11.87 -6.41 1.98
CA SER A 232 12.69 -6.14 0.79
C SER A 232 13.27 -4.72 0.76
N TYR A 233 13.20 -3.99 1.88
CA TYR A 233 13.69 -2.61 2.00
C TYR A 233 14.40 -2.36 3.33
N LEU A 234 13.77 -2.75 4.44
CA LEU A 234 14.35 -2.80 5.77
C LEU A 234 14.86 -4.21 6.07
N GLU A 235 15.75 -4.33 7.05
CA GLU A 235 16.10 -5.63 7.62
C GLU A 235 14.84 -6.37 8.16
N LYS A 236 14.92 -7.71 8.22
CA LYS A 236 13.75 -8.55 8.56
C LYS A 236 13.14 -8.17 9.91
N ASP A 237 13.97 -8.01 10.93
CA ASP A 237 13.49 -7.70 12.28
C ASP A 237 12.87 -6.29 12.36
N MET A 238 13.36 -5.33 11.57
CA MET A 238 12.78 -3.99 11.46
C MET A 238 11.46 -4.00 10.68
N SER A 239 11.36 -4.80 9.63
CA SER A 239 10.11 -4.99 8.88
C SER A 239 9.02 -5.65 9.75
N GLU A 240 9.40 -6.67 10.52
CA GLU A 240 8.51 -7.32 11.51
C GLU A 240 8.05 -6.31 12.56
N LYS A 241 8.98 -5.54 13.13
CA LYS A 241 8.67 -4.50 14.12
C LYS A 241 7.73 -3.43 13.56
N ALA A 242 7.96 -2.97 12.34
CA ALA A 242 7.12 -1.97 11.67
C ALA A 242 5.67 -2.45 11.55
N LEU A 243 5.45 -3.68 11.06
CA LEU A 243 4.11 -4.24 10.92
C LEU A 243 3.48 -4.59 12.28
N GLU A 244 4.27 -4.98 13.29
CA GLU A 244 3.79 -5.16 14.66
C GLU A 244 3.27 -3.84 15.25
N ILE A 245 3.95 -2.72 15.03
CA ILE A 245 3.52 -1.40 15.50
C ILE A 245 2.23 -0.98 14.77
N LEU A 246 2.21 -1.14 13.44
CA LEU A 246 1.03 -0.88 12.61
C LEU A 246 -0.19 -1.73 13.02
N SER A 247 0.02 -2.92 13.58
CA SER A 247 -1.07 -3.78 14.06
C SER A 247 -1.67 -3.37 15.40
N LYS A 248 -1.15 -2.32 16.02
CA LYS A 248 -1.61 -1.80 17.31
C LYS A 248 -2.42 -0.51 17.17
N SER A 249 -2.62 0.00 15.94
CA SER A 249 -3.43 1.18 15.62
C SER A 249 -4.73 1.22 16.44
N THR A 250 -5.04 2.36 17.04
CA THR A 250 -6.30 2.54 17.79
C THR A 250 -7.48 2.96 16.91
N PHE A 251 -7.26 3.18 15.61
CA PHE A 251 -8.31 3.54 14.68
C PHE A 251 -9.02 2.29 14.16
N GLY A 252 -10.18 1.96 14.74
CA GLY A 252 -10.96 0.77 14.36
C GLY A 252 -12.05 1.01 13.30
N ASP A 253 -12.39 2.26 12.99
CA ASP A 253 -13.57 2.63 12.17
C ASP A 253 -13.39 2.41 10.65
N GLY A 254 -12.24 1.88 10.23
CA GLY A 254 -11.87 1.66 8.84
C GLY A 254 -11.97 0.21 8.39
N ILE A 255 -10.86 -0.34 7.90
CA ILE A 255 -10.78 -1.72 7.39
C ILE A 255 -11.22 -2.71 8.46
N GLU A 256 -10.74 -2.56 9.70
CA GLU A 256 -10.96 -3.48 10.82
C GLU A 256 -12.45 -3.66 11.14
N ALA A 257 -13.24 -2.58 11.17
CA ALA A 257 -14.69 -2.65 11.43
C ALA A 257 -15.48 -3.42 10.36
N GLY A 258 -14.90 -3.68 9.18
CA GLY A 258 -15.49 -4.55 8.16
C GLY A 258 -15.20 -6.04 8.34
N LEU A 259 -14.41 -6.43 9.34
CA LEU A 259 -13.90 -7.79 9.51
C LEU A 259 -14.57 -8.53 10.68
N PRO A 260 -14.55 -9.89 10.68
CA PRO A 260 -14.87 -10.65 11.87
C PRO A 260 -13.92 -10.34 13.03
N ALA A 261 -14.41 -10.48 14.26
CA ALA A 261 -13.60 -10.30 15.44
C ALA A 261 -12.37 -11.24 15.47
N GLY A 262 -11.24 -10.72 15.95
CA GLY A 262 -9.99 -11.47 16.12
C GLY A 262 -9.09 -11.52 14.89
N ILE A 263 -9.51 -10.94 13.75
CA ILE A 263 -8.62 -10.78 12.60
C ILE A 263 -7.66 -9.62 12.88
N THR A 264 -6.36 -9.90 12.87
CA THR A 264 -5.33 -8.87 13.02
C THR A 264 -5.19 -8.06 11.73
N VAL A 265 -5.06 -6.75 11.86
CA VAL A 265 -4.81 -5.84 10.75
C VAL A 265 -3.62 -4.95 11.09
N ALA A 266 -2.58 -4.94 10.24
CA ALA A 266 -1.50 -3.96 10.32
C ALA A 266 -1.74 -2.85 9.31
N HIS A 267 -2.16 -1.67 9.75
CA HIS A 267 -2.66 -0.64 8.84
C HIS A 267 -2.34 0.78 9.28
N LYS A 268 -2.46 1.72 8.34
CA LYS A 268 -2.38 3.15 8.60
C LYS A 268 -3.54 3.86 7.89
N PHE A 269 -4.27 4.62 8.68
CA PHE A 269 -5.30 5.53 8.18
C PHE A 269 -4.76 6.94 7.93
N GLY A 270 -5.45 7.68 7.05
CA GLY A 270 -5.19 9.08 6.78
C GLY A 270 -6.49 9.85 6.64
N GLU A 271 -6.58 11.01 7.25
CA GLU A 271 -7.74 11.91 7.11
C GLU A 271 -7.28 13.32 6.81
N ARG A 272 -8.06 14.02 5.98
CA ARG A 272 -7.83 15.43 5.66
C ARG A 272 -9.13 16.11 5.28
N GLU A 273 -9.41 17.23 5.91
CA GLU A 273 -10.35 18.22 5.39
C GLU A 273 -9.59 19.27 4.58
N LEU A 274 -9.96 19.43 3.31
CA LEU A 274 -9.40 20.42 2.40
C LEU A 274 -10.19 21.73 2.50
N ALA A 275 -9.54 22.85 2.17
CA ALA A 275 -10.13 24.19 2.28
C ALA A 275 -11.43 24.40 1.46
N ASN A 276 -11.67 23.55 0.45
CA ASN A 276 -12.88 23.55 -0.37
C ASN A 276 -14.02 22.71 0.21
N GLY A 277 -13.90 22.22 1.45
CA GLY A 277 -14.88 21.37 2.13
C GLY A 277 -14.89 19.91 1.66
N VAL A 278 -13.90 19.48 0.87
CA VAL A 278 -13.71 18.06 0.56
C VAL A 278 -13.04 17.38 1.74
N ILE A 279 -13.63 16.28 2.19
CA ILE A 279 -13.08 15.43 3.25
C ILE A 279 -12.56 14.15 2.62
N GLN A 280 -11.31 13.80 2.89
CA GLN A 280 -10.70 12.55 2.49
C GLN A 280 -10.48 11.66 3.73
N LEU A 281 -10.79 10.38 3.59
CA LEU A 281 -10.47 9.35 4.59
C LEU A 281 -9.95 8.12 3.86
N HIS A 282 -8.84 7.60 4.35
CA HIS A 282 -8.09 6.52 3.75
C HIS A 282 -7.75 5.51 4.82
N ASP A 283 -7.70 4.24 4.44
CA ASP A 283 -7.17 3.19 5.28
C ASP A 283 -6.52 2.12 4.41
N CYS A 284 -5.31 1.71 4.77
CA CYS A 284 -4.49 0.81 3.97
C CYS A 284 -3.61 -0.02 4.87
N GLY A 285 -3.56 -1.32 4.59
CA GLY A 285 -2.83 -2.25 5.43
C GLY A 285 -2.93 -3.70 5.00
N ILE A 286 -2.39 -4.55 5.85
CA ILE A 286 -2.38 -6.00 5.69
C ILE A 286 -3.39 -6.60 6.65
N VAL A 287 -4.34 -7.34 6.09
CA VAL A 287 -5.28 -8.16 6.83
C VAL A 287 -4.71 -9.57 6.94
N TYR A 288 -4.46 -10.03 8.17
CA TYR A 288 -3.92 -11.36 8.45
C TYR A 288 -5.02 -12.41 8.42
N TYR A 289 -5.63 -12.59 7.24
CA TYR A 289 -6.58 -13.66 6.99
C TYR A 289 -5.88 -15.02 7.20
N PRO A 290 -6.50 -15.99 7.90
CA PRO A 290 -5.85 -17.26 8.24
C PRO A 290 -5.22 -17.96 7.03
N ASN A 291 -3.89 -18.15 7.07
CA ASN A 291 -3.07 -18.79 6.03
C ASN A 291 -3.06 -18.12 4.64
N SER A 292 -3.69 -16.95 4.47
CA SER A 292 -3.76 -16.22 3.20
C SER A 292 -3.86 -14.71 3.47
N PRO A 293 -2.84 -14.10 4.12
CA PRO A 293 -2.87 -12.67 4.38
C PRO A 293 -3.00 -11.89 3.07
N TYR A 294 -3.67 -10.74 3.12
CA TYR A 294 -3.84 -9.90 1.95
C TYR A 294 -3.61 -8.43 2.28
N LEU A 295 -3.14 -7.69 1.29
CA LEU A 295 -3.01 -6.25 1.32
C LEU A 295 -4.28 -5.62 0.75
N MET A 296 -4.83 -4.65 1.45
CA MET A 296 -5.98 -3.88 1.01
C MET A 296 -5.78 -2.40 1.35
N CYS A 297 -6.02 -1.55 0.36
CA CYS A 297 -5.94 -0.10 0.51
C CYS A 297 -7.19 0.51 -0.10
N ILE A 298 -7.87 1.34 0.69
CA ILE A 298 -9.13 1.97 0.35
C ILE A 298 -8.96 3.46 0.59
N MET A 299 -9.13 4.25 -0.47
CA MET A 299 -9.07 5.71 -0.40
C MET A 299 -10.41 6.29 -0.85
N THR A 300 -10.91 7.26 -0.09
CA THR A 300 -12.20 7.91 -0.36
C THR A 300 -12.07 9.42 -0.27
N ARG A 301 -12.89 10.13 -1.05
CA ARG A 301 -13.13 11.56 -0.90
C ARG A 301 -14.62 11.87 -0.95
N GLY A 302 -15.08 12.81 -0.15
CA GLY A 302 -16.49 13.09 0.07
C GLY A 302 -16.71 14.40 0.80
N THR A 303 -17.78 14.47 1.60
CA THR A 303 -18.18 15.65 2.39
C THR A 303 -18.55 15.31 3.83
N ASP A 304 -18.55 14.03 4.21
CA ASP A 304 -18.83 13.57 5.58
C ASP A 304 -17.90 12.40 5.87
N ILE A 305 -17.06 12.56 6.90
CA ILE A 305 -16.07 11.56 7.30
C ILE A 305 -16.70 10.22 7.73
N ARG A 306 -17.90 10.23 8.33
CA ARG A 306 -18.58 9.01 8.76
C ARG A 306 -19.10 8.22 7.58
N LYS A 307 -19.54 8.91 6.53
CA LYS A 307 -19.93 8.25 5.27
C LYS A 307 -18.74 7.62 4.58
N SER A 308 -17.61 8.32 4.56
CA SER A 308 -16.34 7.77 4.09
C SER A 308 -15.90 6.54 4.90
N ALA A 309 -15.96 6.59 6.23
CA ALA A 309 -15.66 5.45 7.09
C ALA A 309 -16.57 4.25 6.81
N ASN A 310 -17.89 4.48 6.71
CA ASN A 310 -18.85 3.45 6.35
C ASN A 310 -18.60 2.85 4.95
N ALA A 311 -18.15 3.65 3.99
CA ALA A 311 -17.74 3.16 2.68
C ALA A 311 -16.54 2.21 2.78
N ILE A 312 -15.51 2.57 3.55
CA ILE A 312 -14.34 1.72 3.82
C ILE A 312 -14.78 0.39 4.47
N VAL A 313 -15.64 0.45 5.50
CA VAL A 313 -16.18 -0.73 6.20
C VAL A 313 -16.91 -1.67 5.23
N LYS A 314 -17.82 -1.14 4.40
CA LYS A 314 -18.59 -1.95 3.43
C LYS A 314 -17.69 -2.60 2.38
N ILE A 315 -16.69 -1.87 1.89
CA ILE A 315 -15.71 -2.37 0.91
C ILE A 315 -14.83 -3.46 1.53
N SER A 316 -14.38 -3.25 2.78
CA SER A 316 -13.62 -4.24 3.53
C SER A 316 -14.41 -5.54 3.73
N ALA A 317 -15.66 -5.44 4.18
CA ALA A 317 -16.55 -6.57 4.41
C ALA A 317 -16.81 -7.38 3.14
N ILE A 318 -17.23 -6.73 2.04
CA ILE A 318 -17.53 -7.46 0.79
C ILE A 318 -16.27 -8.12 0.21
N THR A 319 -15.11 -7.53 0.42
CA THR A 319 -13.81 -8.09 -0.02
C THR A 319 -13.45 -9.32 0.80
N TYR A 320 -13.53 -9.23 2.13
CA TYR A 320 -13.25 -10.35 3.03
C TYR A 320 -14.21 -11.53 2.78
N GLU A 321 -15.51 -11.27 2.64
CA GLU A 321 -16.52 -12.30 2.35
C GLU A 321 -16.29 -12.95 0.99
N GLY A 322 -16.04 -12.13 -0.04
CA GLY A 322 -15.80 -12.63 -1.39
C GLY A 322 -14.51 -13.45 -1.51
N LEU A 323 -13.47 -13.11 -0.73
CA LEU A 323 -12.24 -13.88 -0.65
C LEU A 323 -12.46 -15.26 -0.01
N LYS A 324 -13.28 -15.34 1.05
CA LYS A 324 -13.66 -16.61 1.66
C LYS A 324 -14.30 -17.58 0.66
N ASP A 325 -15.11 -17.07 -0.27
CA ASP A 325 -15.72 -17.87 -1.34
C ASP A 325 -14.71 -18.27 -2.41
N TYR A 326 -13.74 -17.40 -2.71
CA TYR A 326 -12.64 -17.68 -3.62
C TYR A 326 -11.74 -18.81 -3.09
N LEU A 327 -11.30 -18.73 -1.83
CA LEU A 327 -10.37 -19.68 -1.21
C LEU A 327 -10.97 -21.08 -0.97
N LYS A 328 -12.29 -21.24 -1.06
CA LYS A 328 -12.97 -22.55 -0.98
C LYS A 328 -13.00 -23.31 -2.30
N LYS A 329 -12.75 -22.65 -3.43
CA LYS A 329 -12.76 -23.24 -4.77
C LYS A 329 -11.40 -23.83 -5.11
#